data_AF-A0A966W0W9-F1
#
_entry.id   AF-A0A966W0W9-F1
#
_cell.length_a   1.000
_cell.length_b   1.000
_cell.length_c   1.000
_cell.angle_alpha   90.00
_cell.angle_beta   90.00
_cell.angle_gamma   90.00
#
_symmetry.space_group_name_H-M   'P 1'
#
loop_
_entity.id
_entity.type
_entity.pdbx_description
1 polymer ?
#
loop_
_entity_poly.entity_id
_entity_poly.type
_entity_poly.pdbx_seq_one_letter_code
_entity_poly.pdbx_strand_id
1 'polypeptide(L)'
;AFKRLAARQGGIVALHWAVGAKDAQFIQGQLDLLGGTRGGTQRKYKVLETDVTVVTKDHPVVAGIGNFRVHDEFYYRLELKTGAPGFTPLLTARVDDADEVASWAWQRPDGGRSFGYVGIHFHVHWAREDYQRLVTQGVLWTLGQPIPKDGVKVGVEPAVLEIKRSENPVKK
;
A
#
# COMPACT_ATOMS: atom_id res chain seq x y z
N ALA A 1 -0.11 -4.65 20.89
CA ALA A 1 1.27 -4.81 20.39
C ALA A 1 1.68 -3.69 19.43
N PHE A 2 0.94 -3.46 18.33
CA PHE A 2 1.30 -2.44 17.32
C PHE A 2 1.49 -1.02 17.87
N LYS A 3 0.65 -0.56 18.82
CA LYS A 3 0.88 0.74 19.49
C LYS A 3 2.25 0.83 20.19
N ARG A 4 2.72 -0.27 20.80
CA ARG A 4 4.06 -0.32 21.42
C ARG A 4 5.18 -0.36 20.38
N LEU A 5 4.95 -0.98 19.22
CA LEU A 5 5.87 -0.93 18.08
C LEU A 5 5.99 0.51 17.56
N ALA A 6 4.86 1.17 17.33
CA ALA A 6 4.79 2.54 16.86
C ALA A 6 5.46 3.53 17.83
N ALA A 7 5.21 3.39 19.13
CA ALA A 7 5.86 4.19 20.17
C ALA A 7 7.39 4.07 20.22
N ARG A 8 7.95 3.00 19.65
CA ARG A 8 9.41 2.83 19.44
C ARG A 8 9.85 3.16 18.01
N GLN A 9 9.02 3.92 17.30
CA GLN A 9 9.22 4.35 15.92
C GLN A 9 9.36 3.21 14.89
N GLY A 10 8.88 2.00 15.21
CA GLY A 10 8.95 0.87 14.30
C GLY A 10 8.18 1.10 13.00
N GLY A 11 8.73 0.68 11.88
CA GLY A 11 8.08 0.76 10.58
C GLY A 11 6.84 -0.13 10.49
N ILE A 12 5.78 0.34 9.83
CA ILE A 12 4.57 -0.45 9.59
C ILE A 12 4.22 -0.40 8.10
N VAL A 13 4.11 -1.57 7.47
CA VAL A 13 3.68 -1.71 6.08
C VAL A 13 2.35 -2.45 6.06
N ALA A 14 1.32 -1.85 5.47
CA ALA A 14 0.00 -2.45 5.31
C ALA A 14 -0.32 -2.59 3.82
N LEU A 15 -0.46 -3.83 3.37
CA LEU A 15 -0.77 -4.18 1.99
C LEU A 15 -2.17 -4.76 1.89
N HIS A 16 -2.91 -4.31 0.88
CA HIS A 16 -4.22 -4.82 0.52
C HIS A 16 -5.17 -4.95 1.73
N TRP A 17 -5.66 -6.14 2.04
CA TRP A 17 -6.57 -6.40 3.16
C TRP A 17 -6.04 -5.96 4.53
N ALA A 18 -4.71 -5.88 4.72
CA ALA A 18 -4.11 -5.45 5.98
C ALA A 18 -4.41 -3.98 6.33
N VAL A 19 -4.88 -3.19 5.37
CA VAL A 19 -5.34 -1.80 5.57
C VAL A 19 -6.70 -1.75 6.28
N GLY A 20 -7.51 -2.81 6.21
CA GLY A 20 -8.92 -2.77 6.63
C GLY A 20 -9.16 -2.98 8.13
N ALA A 21 -10.11 -2.24 8.70
CA ALA A 21 -10.72 -2.51 10.00
C ALA A 21 -12.12 -3.09 9.77
N LYS A 22 -12.42 -4.25 10.38
CA LYS A 22 -13.79 -4.81 10.34
C LYS A 22 -14.70 -4.10 11.31
N ASP A 23 -14.27 -4.03 12.56
CA ASP A 23 -15.10 -3.45 13.60
C ASP A 23 -14.78 -1.96 13.73
N ALA A 24 -15.83 -1.14 13.79
CA ALA A 24 -15.72 0.32 13.81
C ALA A 24 -14.81 0.84 14.94
N GLN A 25 -14.78 0.12 16.08
CA GLN A 25 -13.93 0.46 17.23
C GLN A 25 -12.42 0.49 16.90
N PHE A 26 -11.97 -0.16 15.83
CA PHE A 26 -10.55 -0.21 15.45
C PHE A 26 -10.15 0.81 14.39
N ILE A 27 -11.12 1.48 13.76
CA ILE A 27 -10.88 2.42 12.65
C ILE A 27 -9.91 3.52 13.07
N GLN A 28 -10.18 4.21 14.18
CA GLN A 28 -9.33 5.30 14.64
C GLN A 28 -7.90 4.82 14.94
N GLY A 29 -7.77 3.66 15.58
CA GLY A 29 -6.47 3.08 15.89
C GLY A 29 -5.67 2.72 14.63
N GLN A 30 -6.35 2.23 13.58
CA GLN A 30 -5.71 2.01 12.29
C GLN A 30 -5.35 3.31 11.58
N LEU A 31 -6.21 4.33 11.60
CA LEU A 31 -5.89 5.64 11.03
C LEU A 31 -4.64 6.25 11.68
N ASP A 32 -4.53 6.15 13.00
CA ASP A 32 -3.37 6.68 13.73
C ASP A 32 -2.09 5.91 13.39
N LEU A 33 -2.19 4.58 13.27
CA LEU A 33 -1.05 3.72 12.97
C LEU A 33 -0.65 3.73 11.50
N LEU A 34 -1.60 3.75 10.56
CA LEU A 34 -1.37 3.49 9.14
C LEU A 34 -1.53 4.73 8.27
N GLY A 35 -2.23 5.76 8.74
CA GLY A 35 -2.57 6.95 7.95
C GLY A 35 -3.77 6.76 7.01
N GLY A 36 -4.18 5.51 6.79
CA GLY A 36 -5.34 5.16 5.98
C GLY A 36 -5.96 3.84 6.43
N THR A 37 -7.28 3.72 6.31
CA THR A 37 -8.01 2.48 6.56
C THR A 37 -9.21 2.35 5.63
N ARG A 38 -9.70 1.12 5.55
CA ARG A 38 -11.02 0.77 5.00
C ARG A 38 -11.87 0.22 6.15
N GLY A 39 -12.67 1.09 6.75
CA GLY A 39 -13.46 0.79 7.94
C GLY A 39 -14.90 0.37 7.69
N GLY A 40 -15.47 -0.38 8.64
CA GLY A 40 -16.91 -0.53 8.83
C GLY A 40 -17.68 -1.26 7.72
N THR A 41 -18.99 -1.01 7.65
CA THR A 41 -19.92 -1.63 6.69
C THR A 41 -19.83 -1.02 5.29
N GLN A 42 -19.18 0.14 5.12
CA GLN A 42 -19.08 0.87 3.86
C GLN A 42 -17.85 0.47 3.03
N ARG A 43 -17.42 -0.77 3.19
CA ARG A 43 -16.31 -1.38 2.47
C ARG A 43 -16.58 -1.39 0.97
N LYS A 44 -15.94 -0.48 0.24
CA LYS A 44 -16.01 -0.44 -1.23
C LYS A 44 -14.73 -0.96 -1.84
N TYR A 45 -14.88 -1.77 -2.88
CA TYR A 45 -13.79 -2.31 -3.69
C TYR A 45 -14.29 -2.56 -5.09
N LYS A 46 -13.40 -2.49 -6.07
CA LYS A 46 -13.71 -2.81 -7.45
C LYS A 46 -12.53 -3.53 -8.07
N VAL A 47 -12.82 -4.63 -8.76
CA VAL A 47 -11.88 -5.28 -9.67
C VAL A 47 -12.11 -4.65 -11.04
N LEU A 48 -11.08 -4.04 -11.61
CA LEU A 48 -11.15 -3.32 -12.86
C LEU A 48 -9.79 -3.22 -13.53
N GLU A 49 -9.79 -3.05 -14.84
CA GLU A 49 -8.63 -2.52 -15.54
C GLU A 49 -8.65 -1.00 -15.46
N THR A 50 -7.56 -0.41 -14.97
CA THR A 50 -7.50 1.03 -14.74
C THR A 50 -6.08 1.58 -14.82
N ASP A 51 -6.00 2.90 -14.99
CA ASP A 51 -4.77 3.67 -14.93
C ASP A 51 -4.45 4.00 -13.47
N VAL A 52 -3.20 3.77 -13.10
CA VAL A 52 -2.61 4.15 -11.82
C VAL A 52 -1.59 5.25 -12.08
N THR A 53 -1.76 6.37 -11.37
CA THR A 53 -0.98 7.58 -11.55
C THR A 53 -0.15 7.88 -10.32
N VAL A 54 1.12 8.24 -10.53
CA VAL A 54 1.97 8.78 -9.47
C VAL A 54 1.59 10.23 -9.22
N VAL A 55 1.15 10.55 -8.00
CA VAL A 55 0.60 11.88 -7.64
C VAL A 55 1.53 12.74 -6.78
N THR A 56 2.73 12.23 -6.50
CA THR A 56 3.80 12.99 -5.83
C THR A 56 5.08 12.90 -6.63
N LYS A 57 5.83 14.00 -6.76
CA LYS A 57 7.04 14.04 -7.59
C LYS A 57 8.32 13.76 -6.80
N ASP A 58 8.35 14.11 -5.52
CA ASP A 58 9.60 14.17 -4.74
C ASP A 58 9.69 13.12 -3.63
N HIS A 59 8.69 12.25 -3.51
CA HIS A 59 8.72 11.22 -2.46
C HIS A 59 9.58 10.03 -2.88
N PRO A 60 10.58 9.60 -2.08
CA PRO A 60 11.52 8.54 -2.47
C PRO A 60 10.84 7.19 -2.73
N VAL A 61 9.66 6.94 -2.15
CA VAL A 61 8.90 5.70 -2.39
C VAL A 61 8.42 5.54 -3.83
N VAL A 62 8.29 6.63 -4.59
CA VAL A 62 7.90 6.58 -6.01
C VAL A 62 9.06 6.84 -6.97
N ALA A 63 10.30 6.90 -6.46
CA ALA A 63 11.50 7.01 -7.28
C ALA A 63 11.54 5.88 -8.32
N GLY A 64 11.75 6.23 -9.60
CA GLY A 64 11.79 5.28 -10.71
C GLY A 64 10.45 4.60 -11.04
N ILE A 65 9.32 5.07 -10.51
CA ILE A 65 7.98 4.55 -10.83
C ILE A 65 7.26 5.56 -11.74
N GLY A 66 6.80 5.09 -12.90
CA GLY A 66 5.94 5.86 -13.81
C GLY A 66 4.47 5.49 -13.65
N ASN A 67 3.60 6.17 -14.39
CA ASN A 67 2.20 5.77 -14.51
C ASN A 67 2.10 4.41 -15.21
N PHE A 68 1.12 3.60 -14.83
CA PHE A 68 0.92 2.28 -15.42
C PHE A 68 -0.57 1.91 -15.48
N ARG A 69 -0.89 1.00 -16.38
CA ARG A 69 -2.23 0.41 -16.49
C ARG A 69 -2.21 -1.03 -15.96
N VAL A 70 -3.23 -1.41 -15.19
CA VAL A 70 -3.30 -2.71 -14.54
C VAL A 70 -4.74 -3.17 -14.31
N HIS A 71 -4.97 -4.48 -14.41
CA HIS A 71 -6.21 -5.14 -13.97
C HIS A 71 -6.03 -5.67 -12.54
N ASP A 72 -6.60 -5.02 -11.53
CA ASP A 72 -6.41 -5.37 -10.12
C ASP A 72 -7.66 -5.03 -9.28
N GLU A 73 -7.66 -5.40 -8.00
CA GLU A 73 -8.67 -4.95 -7.03
C GLU A 73 -8.17 -3.71 -6.29
N PHE A 74 -8.94 -2.63 -6.35
CA PHE A 74 -8.66 -1.40 -5.59
C PHE A 74 -9.76 -1.09 -4.60
N TYR A 75 -9.35 -0.61 -3.42
CA TYR A 75 -10.25 0.00 -2.45
C TYR A 75 -10.36 1.49 -2.73
N TYR A 76 -11.55 2.03 -2.58
CA TYR A 76 -11.86 3.42 -2.88
C TYR A 76 -12.77 4.02 -1.81
N ARG A 77 -12.77 5.36 -1.71
CA ARG A 77 -13.38 6.10 -0.59
C ARG A 77 -12.82 5.64 0.76
N LEU A 78 -11.49 5.52 0.82
CA LEU A 78 -10.78 5.20 2.04
C LEU A 78 -10.92 6.33 3.06
N GLU A 79 -10.91 5.96 4.33
CA GLU A 79 -10.65 6.93 5.39
C GLU A 79 -9.15 7.19 5.43
N LEU A 80 -8.74 8.44 5.25
CA LEU A 80 -7.34 8.84 5.13
C LEU A 80 -7.05 10.04 6.03
N LYS A 81 -5.83 10.16 6.52
CA LYS A 81 -5.30 11.35 7.22
C LYS A 81 -4.99 12.49 6.25
N THR A 82 -5.76 12.65 5.16
CA THR A 82 -5.55 13.70 4.16
C THR A 82 -5.50 15.07 4.82
N GLY A 83 -4.49 15.88 4.46
CA GLY A 83 -4.26 17.21 5.03
C GLY A 83 -3.52 17.23 6.37
N ALA A 84 -3.31 16.07 7.02
CA ALA A 84 -2.47 16.01 8.21
C ALA A 84 -0.98 16.19 7.84
N PRO A 85 -0.19 16.91 8.65
CA PRO A 85 1.27 16.94 8.50
C PRO A 85 1.85 15.52 8.51
N GLY A 86 2.70 15.21 7.52
CA GLY A 86 3.32 13.89 7.38
C GLY A 86 2.53 12.89 6.54
N PHE A 87 1.32 13.20 6.08
CA PHE A 87 0.57 12.38 5.12
C PHE A 87 0.91 12.78 3.69
N THR A 88 1.25 11.81 2.85
CA THR A 88 1.55 12.05 1.44
C THR A 88 0.89 10.97 0.58
N PRO A 89 -0.10 11.30 -0.27
CA PRO A 89 -0.58 10.36 -1.26
C PRO A 89 0.54 10.08 -2.28
N LEU A 90 0.71 8.81 -2.62
CA LEU A 90 1.78 8.36 -3.52
C LEU A 90 1.22 8.02 -4.90
N LEU A 91 0.17 7.18 -4.92
CA LEU A 91 -0.50 6.71 -6.13
C LEU A 91 -2.00 6.95 -6.04
N THR A 92 -2.64 7.24 -7.17
CA THR A 92 -4.11 7.14 -7.34
C THR A 92 -4.45 6.09 -8.39
N ALA A 93 -5.59 5.41 -8.22
CA ALA A 93 -6.20 4.55 -9.22
C ALA A 93 -7.51 5.18 -9.68
N ARG A 94 -7.77 5.19 -10.99
CA ARG A 94 -9.04 5.69 -11.53
C ARG A 94 -10.16 4.69 -11.26
N VAL A 95 -11.08 5.00 -10.35
CA VAL A 95 -12.24 4.15 -10.04
C VAL A 95 -13.50 4.92 -10.38
N ASP A 96 -14.24 4.39 -11.36
CA ASP A 96 -15.37 5.09 -11.98
C ASP A 96 -14.92 6.48 -12.47
N ASP A 97 -15.56 7.53 -11.98
CA ASP A 97 -15.28 8.91 -12.37
C ASP A 97 -14.35 9.66 -11.40
N ALA A 98 -13.66 8.95 -10.49
CA ALA A 98 -12.78 9.55 -9.48
C ALA A 98 -11.36 8.95 -9.46
N ASP A 99 -10.38 9.78 -9.12
CA ASP A 99 -9.02 9.34 -8.81
C ASP A 99 -8.91 9.06 -7.31
N GLU A 100 -8.82 7.80 -6.96
CA GLU A 100 -8.89 7.33 -5.57
C GLU A 100 -7.49 6.97 -5.09
N VAL A 101 -7.10 7.45 -3.90
CA VAL A 101 -5.76 7.19 -3.36
C VAL A 101 -5.56 5.69 -3.17
N ALA A 102 -4.61 5.13 -3.91
CA ALA A 102 -4.27 3.72 -3.88
C ALA A 102 -3.07 3.42 -2.98
N SER A 103 -2.17 4.39 -2.79
CA SER A 103 -0.99 4.27 -1.92
C SER A 103 -0.66 5.57 -1.21
N TRP A 104 -0.10 5.49 -0.01
CA TRP A 104 0.31 6.65 0.78
C TRP A 104 1.54 6.36 1.64
N ALA A 105 2.26 7.43 1.96
CA ALA A 105 3.27 7.48 3.01
C ALA A 105 2.69 8.27 4.19
N TRP A 106 2.90 7.76 5.40
CA TRP A 106 2.45 8.39 6.65
C TRP A 106 3.60 8.48 7.64
N GLN A 107 4.16 9.68 7.79
CA GLN A 107 5.06 9.99 8.89
C GLN A 107 4.22 10.34 10.11
N ARG A 108 4.19 9.41 11.08
CA ARG A 108 3.40 9.54 12.30
C ARG A 108 3.94 10.68 13.16
N PRO A 109 3.10 11.29 14.03
CA PRO A 109 3.55 12.32 14.98
C PRO A 109 4.67 11.87 15.92
N ASP A 110 4.79 10.56 16.17
CA ASP A 110 5.87 9.98 16.97
C ASP A 110 7.21 9.87 16.22
N GLY A 111 7.26 10.30 14.95
CA GLY A 111 8.43 10.26 14.08
C GLY A 111 8.62 8.94 13.32
N GLY A 112 7.88 7.89 13.69
CA GLY A 112 7.90 6.63 12.96
C GLY A 112 7.09 6.70 11.66
N ARG A 113 7.26 5.69 10.80
CA ARG A 113 6.76 5.73 9.42
C ARG A 113 5.86 4.54 9.09
N SER A 114 4.80 4.80 8.33
CA SER A 114 3.89 3.79 7.81
C SER A 114 3.67 3.94 6.32
N PHE A 115 3.65 2.83 5.61
CA PHE A 115 3.37 2.78 4.19
C PHE A 115 2.13 1.92 3.94
N GLY A 116 1.22 2.44 3.12
CA GLY A 116 -0.01 1.76 2.74
C GLY A 116 -0.12 1.61 1.23
N TYR A 117 -0.62 0.45 0.79
CA TYR A 117 -0.98 0.20 -0.60
C TYR A 117 -2.16 -0.77 -0.69
N VAL A 118 -3.22 -0.40 -1.40
CA VAL A 118 -4.45 -1.24 -1.48
C VAL A 118 -4.52 -2.15 -2.70
N GLY A 119 -3.62 -2.02 -3.67
CA GLY A 119 -3.52 -2.94 -4.81
C GLY A 119 -2.95 -4.31 -4.41
N ILE A 120 -2.35 -5.00 -5.37
CA ILE A 120 -1.68 -6.30 -5.21
C ILE A 120 -2.60 -7.45 -4.77
N HIS A 121 -3.83 -7.46 -5.28
CA HIS A 121 -4.79 -8.52 -4.97
C HIS A 121 -4.43 -9.85 -5.63
N PHE A 122 -4.12 -9.82 -6.92
CA PHE A 122 -3.78 -11.02 -7.67
C PHE A 122 -2.30 -11.37 -7.54
N HIS A 123 -2.02 -12.64 -7.25
CA HIS A 123 -0.64 -13.14 -7.09
C HIS A 123 0.26 -12.85 -8.30
N VAL A 124 -0.31 -12.88 -9.51
CA VAL A 124 0.43 -12.59 -10.75
C VAL A 124 1.09 -11.21 -10.75
N HIS A 125 0.56 -10.26 -9.96
CA HIS A 125 1.11 -8.91 -9.90
C HIS A 125 2.39 -8.81 -9.08
N TRP A 126 2.77 -9.84 -8.33
CA TRP A 126 4.11 -9.92 -7.76
C TRP A 126 5.20 -10.01 -8.84
N ALA A 127 4.87 -10.37 -10.08
CA ALA A 127 5.82 -10.36 -11.19
C ALA A 127 6.04 -8.96 -11.80
N ARG A 128 5.23 -7.96 -11.42
CA ARG A 128 5.31 -6.60 -11.97
C ARG A 128 6.42 -5.80 -11.30
N GLU A 129 7.31 -5.22 -12.10
CA GLU A 129 8.43 -4.42 -11.61
C GLU A 129 7.97 -3.17 -10.83
N ASP A 130 6.90 -2.51 -11.31
CA ASP A 130 6.28 -1.37 -10.65
C ASP A 130 5.78 -1.70 -9.23
N TYR A 131 5.17 -2.88 -9.05
CA TYR A 131 4.67 -3.33 -7.75
C TYR A 131 5.82 -3.74 -6.82
N GLN A 132 6.77 -4.53 -7.34
CA GLN A 132 7.96 -4.94 -6.59
C GLN A 132 8.72 -3.71 -6.10
N ARG A 133 8.95 -2.73 -6.98
CA ARG A 133 9.65 -1.49 -6.66
C ARG A 133 8.88 -0.68 -5.63
N LEU A 134 7.57 -0.45 -5.82
CA LEU A 134 6.75 0.29 -4.88
C LEU A 134 6.80 -0.31 -3.46
N VAL A 135 6.54 -1.62 -3.34
CA VAL A 135 6.50 -2.30 -2.05
C VAL A 135 7.88 -2.31 -1.39
N THR A 136 8.94 -2.61 -2.15
CA THR A 136 10.32 -2.61 -1.63
C THR A 136 10.71 -1.24 -1.11
N GLN A 137 10.42 -0.18 -1.88
CA GLN A 137 10.71 1.19 -1.47
C GLN A 137 9.85 1.64 -0.29
N GLY A 138 8.59 1.21 -0.22
CA GLY A 138 7.73 1.41 0.96
C GLY A 138 8.35 0.82 2.22
N VAL A 139 8.83 -0.42 2.15
CA VAL A 139 9.56 -1.09 3.26
C VAL A 139 10.80 -0.29 3.64
N LEU A 140 11.71 -0.02 2.69
CA LEU A 140 12.95 0.72 2.97
C LEU A 140 12.69 2.09 3.58
N TRP A 141 11.70 2.82 3.07
CA TRP A 141 11.33 4.14 3.58
C TRP A 141 10.82 4.06 5.03
N THR A 142 10.00 3.05 5.37
CA THR A 142 9.55 2.84 6.76
C THR A 142 10.69 2.48 7.71
N LEU A 143 11.76 1.87 7.20
CA LEU A 143 12.96 1.52 7.95
C LEU A 143 14.01 2.66 8.00
N GLY A 144 13.72 3.81 7.40
CA GLY A 144 14.69 4.91 7.32
C GLY A 144 15.88 4.64 6.41
N GLN A 145 15.81 3.62 5.55
CA GLN A 145 16.89 3.25 4.65
C GLN A 145 16.91 4.17 3.41
N PRO A 146 18.10 4.43 2.84
CA PRO A 146 18.22 5.24 1.63
C PRO A 146 17.56 4.53 0.44
N ILE A 147 16.92 5.32 -0.43
CA ILE A 147 16.36 4.85 -1.69
C ILE A 147 17.09 5.59 -2.83
N PRO A 148 17.63 4.89 -3.84
CA PRO A 148 18.28 5.54 -4.98
C PRO A 148 17.34 6.49 -5.72
N LYS A 149 17.88 7.56 -6.30
CA LYS A 149 17.10 8.56 -7.06
C LYS A 149 16.35 7.95 -8.24
N ASP A 150 16.95 6.95 -8.88
CA ASP A 150 16.37 6.25 -10.03
C ASP A 150 15.52 5.03 -9.62
N GLY A 151 15.29 4.87 -8.31
CA GLY A 151 14.57 3.75 -7.72
C GLY A 151 15.45 2.53 -7.45
N VAL A 152 14.96 1.62 -6.60
CA VAL A 152 15.63 0.35 -6.33
C VAL A 152 15.54 -0.57 -7.53
N LYS A 153 16.64 -1.26 -7.82
CA LYS A 153 16.63 -2.39 -8.74
C LYS A 153 15.94 -3.55 -8.06
N VAL A 154 14.88 -4.05 -8.68
CA VAL A 154 14.17 -5.25 -8.28
C VAL A 154 14.43 -6.34 -9.31
N GLY A 155 14.29 -7.59 -8.89
CA GLY A 155 14.66 -8.74 -9.70
C GLY A 155 14.24 -10.03 -9.02
N VAL A 156 12.98 -10.10 -8.60
CA VAL A 156 12.44 -11.33 -8.01
C VAL A 156 12.46 -12.41 -9.09
N GLU A 157 13.19 -13.49 -8.82
CA GLU A 157 13.26 -14.62 -9.73
C GLU A 157 11.87 -15.23 -9.93
N PRO A 158 11.44 -15.49 -11.19
CA PRO A 158 10.11 -16.05 -11.46
C PRO A 158 9.79 -17.31 -10.66
N ALA A 159 10.79 -18.15 -10.40
CA ALA A 159 10.66 -19.38 -9.62
C ALA A 159 10.16 -19.14 -8.17
N VAL A 160 10.48 -17.99 -7.57
CA VAL A 160 10.01 -17.60 -6.22
C VAL A 160 8.52 -17.28 -6.22
N LEU A 161 7.98 -16.89 -7.39
CA LEU A 161 6.58 -16.54 -7.57
C LEU A 161 5.72 -17.74 -7.98
N GLU A 162 6.28 -18.94 -8.13
CA GLU A 162 5.49 -20.11 -8.48
C GLU A 162 4.61 -20.56 -7.31
N ILE A 163 3.29 -20.56 -7.53
CA ILE A 163 2.36 -21.19 -6.58
C ILE A 163 2.42 -22.70 -6.79
N LYS A 164 3.16 -23.38 -5.93
CA LYS A 164 3.06 -24.84 -5.81
C LYS A 164 1.70 -25.15 -5.19
N ARG A 165 0.77 -25.68 -5.98
CA ARG A 165 -0.53 -26.15 -5.47
C ARG A 165 -0.26 -27.21 -4.39
N SER A 166 -0.79 -27.02 -3.19
CA SER A 166 -0.77 -28.07 -2.17
C SER A 166 -1.59 -29.26 -2.64
N GLU A 167 -1.10 -30.48 -2.43
CA GLU A 167 -1.78 -31.73 -2.78
C GLU A 167 -3.14 -31.91 -2.06
N ASN A 168 -3.38 -31.12 -1.00
CA ASN A 168 -4.66 -31.05 -0.31
C ASN A 168 -5.39 -29.73 -0.62
N PRO A 169 -6.37 -29.70 -1.53
CA PRO A 169 -7.23 -28.54 -1.69
C PRO A 169 -8.09 -28.38 -0.43
N VAL A 170 -7.98 -27.22 0.24
CA VAL A 170 -8.96 -26.81 1.25
C VAL A 170 -10.31 -26.73 0.55
N LYS A 171 -11.25 -27.60 0.94
CA LYS A 171 -12.63 -27.56 0.43
C LYS A 171 -13.21 -26.18 0.74
N LYS A 172 -13.71 -25.51 -0.30
CA LYS A 172 -14.53 -24.30 -0.17
C LYS A 172 -15.84 -24.62 0.54
#